data_AF-A0A3S0B9W9-F1
#
_entry.id   AF-A0A3S0B9W9-F1
#
_cell.length_a   1.000
_cell.length_b   1.000
_cell.length_c   1.000
_cell.angle_alpha   90.00
_cell.angle_beta   90.00
_cell.angle_gamma   90.00
#
_symmetry.space_group_name_H-M   'P 1'
#
loop_
_entity.id
_entity.type
_entity.pdbx_description
1 polymer ?
#
loop_
_entity_poly.entity_id
_entity_poly.type
_entity_poly.pdbx_seq_one_letter_code
_entity_poly.pdbx_strand_id
1 'polypeptide(L)' 'MAILSLKQIQQGLKDKRLSVVAERTGLSYPTLKSLSDGKDQNYTTETLKTVSNYLTGNLVEESL' A
#
# COMPACT_ATOMS: atom_id res chain seq x y z
N MET A 1 11.38 -7.38 6.66
CA MET A 1 10.72 -7.22 5.35
C MET A 1 11.21 -5.94 4.70
N ALA A 2 11.41 -5.98 3.38
CA ALA A 2 11.87 -4.83 2.59
C ALA A 2 10.69 -3.96 2.14
N ILE A 3 10.87 -2.64 2.15
CA ILE A 3 9.90 -1.69 1.60
C ILE A 3 10.15 -1.59 0.10
N LEU A 4 9.09 -1.75 -0.71
CA LEU A 4 9.16 -1.56 -2.16
C LEU A 4 9.45 -0.09 -2.49
N SER A 5 10.10 0.16 -3.62
CA SER A 5 10.23 1.54 -4.10
C SER A 5 8.87 2.17 -4.37
N LEU A 6 8.77 3.51 -4.27
CA LEU A 6 7.54 4.25 -4.58
C LEU A 6 6.95 3.87 -5.95
N LYS A 7 7.82 3.68 -6.96
CA LYS A 7 7.41 3.28 -8.31
C LYS A 7 6.80 1.87 -8.33
N GLN A 8 7.39 0.92 -7.61
CA GLN A 8 6.84 -0.44 -7.50
C GLN A 8 5.49 -0.43 -6.76
N ILE A 9 5.38 0.36 -5.70
CA ILE A 9 4.13 0.54 -4.96
C ILE A 9 3.04 1.12 -5.87
N GLN A 10 3.36 2.20 -6.59
CA GLN A 10 2.45 2.83 -7.55
C GLN A 10 1.94 1.85 -8.60
N GLN A 11 2.83 1.11 -9.24
CA GLN A 11 2.45 0.12 -10.26
C GLN A 11 1.60 -1.01 -9.65
N GLY A 12 2.02 -1.55 -8.51
CA GLY A 12 1.28 -2.62 -7.83
C GLY A 12 -0.12 -2.18 -7.37
N LEU A 13 -0.31 -0.91 -7.02
CA LEU A 13 -1.62 -0.35 -6.67
C LEU A 13 -2.52 -0.15 -7.90
N LYS A 14 -1.96 0.22 -9.07
CA LYS A 14 -2.72 0.38 -10.32
C LYS A 14 -3.34 -0.93 -10.80
N ASP A 15 -2.68 -2.05 -10.55
CA ASP A 15 -3.17 -3.39 -10.90
C ASP A 15 -4.19 -3.94 -9.88
N LYS A 16 -4.48 -3.19 -8.81
CA LYS A 16 -5.34 -3.63 -7.70
C LYS A 16 -6.59 -2.76 -7.58
N ARG A 17 -7.66 -3.34 -7.03
CA ARG A 17 -8.84 -2.58 -6.62
C ARG A 17 -8.54 -1.86 -5.30
N LEU A 18 -8.33 -0.54 -5.35
CA LEU A 18 -7.96 0.27 -4.19
C LEU A 18 -8.93 0.16 -3.00
N SER A 19 -10.22 -0.09 -3.25
CA SER A 19 -11.21 -0.33 -2.19
C SER A 19 -10.89 -1.58 -1.37
N VAL A 20 -10.46 -2.66 -2.03
CA VAL A 20 -10.05 -3.91 -1.36
C VAL A 20 -8.73 -3.70 -0.61
N VAL A 21 -7.80 -2.96 -1.22
CA VAL A 21 -6.53 -2.62 -0.54
C VAL A 21 -6.80 -1.83 0.74
N ALA A 22 -7.71 -0.85 0.71
CA ALA A 22 -8.09 -0.06 1.87
C ALA A 22 -8.63 -0.94 3.00
N GLU A 23 -9.57 -1.84 2.69
CA GLU A 23 -10.14 -2.78 3.66
C GLU A 23 -9.08 -3.70 4.28
N ARG A 24 -8.16 -4.21 3.46
CA ARG A 24 -7.14 -5.18 3.88
C ARG A 24 -5.95 -4.56 4.62
N THR A 25 -5.70 -3.27 4.43
CA THR A 25 -4.55 -2.56 5.02
C THR A 25 -4.95 -1.61 6.14
N GLY A 26 -6.25 -1.31 6.30
CA GLY A 26 -6.74 -0.27 7.19
C GLY A 26 -6.44 1.16 6.73
N LEU A 27 -5.80 1.32 5.56
CA LEU A 27 -5.47 2.64 5.00
C LEU A 27 -6.70 3.24 4.30
N SER A 28 -6.78 4.57 4.33
CA SER A 28 -7.87 5.26 3.64
C SER A 28 -7.75 5.15 2.12
N TYR A 29 -8.89 4.97 1.44
CA TYR A 29 -8.94 5.02 -0.03
C TYR A 29 -8.27 6.27 -0.64
N PRO A 30 -8.51 7.51 -0.15
CA PRO A 30 -7.85 8.68 -0.72
C PRO A 30 -6.32 8.64 -0.54
N THR A 31 -5.79 8.12 0.57
CA THR A 31 -4.34 7.91 0.74
C THR A 31 -3.80 6.96 -0.32
N LEU A 32 -4.44 5.81 -0.52
CA LEU A 32 -4.03 4.81 -1.52
C LEU A 32 -4.15 5.35 -2.95
N LYS A 33 -5.17 6.16 -3.22
CA LYS A 33 -5.36 6.81 -4.53
C LYS A 33 -4.28 7.84 -4.80
N SER A 34 -3.97 8.71 -3.84
CA SER A 34 -2.85 9.66 -3.96
C SER A 34 -1.53 8.93 -4.16
N LEU A 35 -1.33 7.81 -3.44
CA LEU A 35 -0.12 6.98 -3.55
C LEU A 35 0.00 6.33 -4.91
N SER A 36 -1.10 5.77 -5.43
CA SER A 36 -1.20 5.19 -6.78
C SER A 36 -1.00 6.22 -7.89
N ASP A 37 -1.58 7.41 -7.74
CA ASP A 37 -1.49 8.51 -8.70
C ASP A 37 -0.12 9.21 -8.64
N GLY A 38 0.66 9.01 -7.57
CA GLY A 38 1.93 9.70 -7.33
C GLY A 38 1.76 11.20 -7.04
N LYS A 39 0.60 11.61 -6.52
CA LYS A 39 0.27 13.02 -6.23
C LYS A 39 0.95 13.56 -4.99
N ASP A 40 1.15 12.72 -3.98
CA ASP A 40 1.91 13.04 -2.78
C ASP A 40 3.20 12.21 -2.76
N GLN A 41 4.24 12.71 -2.10
CA GLN A 41 5.53 12.03 -1.91
C GLN A 41 5.91 11.90 -0.43
N ASN A 42 5.18 12.56 0.48
CA ASN A 42 5.40 12.51 1.92
C ASN A 42 4.51 11.45 2.60
N TYR A 43 4.68 10.19 2.19
CA TYR A 43 4.06 9.08 2.91
C TYR A 43 4.95 8.63 4.06
N THR A 44 4.32 8.24 5.17
CA THR A 44 5.05 7.64 6.28
C THR A 44 5.66 6.31 5.85
N THR A 45 6.83 5.99 6.41
CA THR A 45 7.50 4.70 6.21
C THR A 45 6.57 3.53 6.58
N GLU A 46 5.69 3.71 7.56
CA GLU A 46 4.67 2.74 7.96
C GLU A 46 3.64 2.49 6.86
N THR A 47 3.14 3.55 6.22
CA THR A 47 2.21 3.44 5.08
C THR A 47 2.87 2.66 3.94
N LEU A 48 4.10 3.04 3.59
CA LEU A 48 4.86 2.37 2.53
C LEU A 48 5.14 0.90 2.85
N LYS A 49 5.49 0.60 4.09
CA LYS A 49 5.69 -0.77 4.58
C LYS A 49 4.39 -1.59 4.51
N THR A 50 3.28 -1.03 4.97
CA THR A 50 1.97 -1.70 4.97
C THR A 50 1.52 -2.06 3.56
N VAL A 51 1.62 -1.11 2.62
CA VAL A 51 1.28 -1.36 1.22
C VAL A 51 2.27 -2.35 0.58
N SER A 52 3.56 -2.26 0.90
CA SER A 52 4.56 -3.22 0.43
C SER A 52 4.26 -4.65 0.90
N ASN A 53 3.87 -4.80 2.17
CA ASN A 53 3.46 -6.08 2.73
C ASN A 53 2.22 -6.63 2.01
N TYR A 54 1.21 -5.79 1.78
CA TYR A 54 0.03 -6.16 0.99
C TYR A 54 0.39 -6.64 -0.42
N LEU A 55 1.19 -5.86 -1.14
CA LEU A 55 1.55 -6.16 -2.54
C LEU A 55 2.42 -7.41 -2.69
N THR A 56 3.21 -7.74 -1.65
CA THR A 56 4.07 -8.93 -1.64
C THR A 56 3.42 -10.16 -1.02
N GLY A 57 2.15 -10.08 -0.59
CA GLY A 57 1.44 -11.19 0.06
C GLY A 57 1.92 -11.49 1.49
N ASN A 58 2.65 -10.55 2.08
CA ASN A 58 3.25 -10.63 3.41
C ASN A 58 2.46 -9.84 4.45
N LEU A 59 1.14 -9.70 4.29
CA LEU A 59 0.32 -9.23 5.40
C LEU A 59 0.50 -10.25 6.51
N VAL A 60 1.18 -9.82 7.56
CA VAL A 60 1.29 -10.62 8.78
C VAL A 60 -0.14 -10.70 9.29
N GLU A 61 -0.80 -11.84 9.02
CA GLU A 61 -1.98 -12.22 9.75
C GLU A 61 -1.46 -12.47 11.17
N GLU A 62 -1.45 -11.42 12.00
CA GLU A 62 -1.41 -11.61 13.45
C GLU A 62 -2.57 -12.54 13.75
N SER A 63 -2.20 -13.80 13.97
CA SER A 63 -3.10 -14.88 14.28
C SER A 63 -3.85 -14.46 15.54
N LEU A 64 -5.17 -14.37 15.40
CA LEU A 64 -6.15 -14.17 16.47
C LEU A 64 -5.89 -15.10 17.66
#